data_AF-A0A1D3JP98-F1
#
_entry.id   AF-A0A1D3JP98-F1
#
_cell.length_a   1.000
_cell.length_b   1.000
_cell.length_c   1.000
_cell.angle_alpha   90.00
_cell.angle_beta   90.00
_cell.angle_gamma   90.00
#
_symmetry.space_group_name_H-M   'P 1'
#
loop_
_entity.id
_entity.type
_entity.pdbx_description
1 polymer ?
#
loop_
_entity_poly.entity_id
_entity_poly.type
_entity_poly.pdbx_seq_one_letter_code
_entity_poly.pdbx_strand_id
1 'polypeptide(L)' 'MNKKVCESFLNVWEVFPDKLTKNNGYHEINDGNFLNSYCGSYSCDTDLKKIDAGFFYLVNKFFGASGVFKYNAKSN' A
#
# COMPACT_ATOMS: atom_id res chain seq x y z
N MET A 1 -19.71 0.82 0.55
CA MET A 1 -18.32 1.31 0.62
C MET A 1 -18.07 2.27 -0.53
N ASN A 2 -17.23 3.30 -0.36
CA ASN A 2 -16.98 4.30 -1.42
C ASN A 2 -16.27 3.64 -2.62
N LYS A 3 -16.73 3.88 -3.86
CA LYS A 3 -16.18 3.25 -5.07
C LYS A 3 -14.67 3.42 -5.21
N LYS A 4 -14.14 4.63 -4.97
CA LYS A 4 -12.69 4.92 -5.05
C LYS A 4 -11.90 4.23 -3.95
N VAL A 5 -12.51 4.05 -2.77
CA VAL A 5 -11.91 3.29 -1.68
C VAL A 5 -11.81 1.81 -2.08
N CYS A 6 -12.89 1.22 -2.60
CA CYS A 6 -12.86 -0.15 -3.10
C CYS A 6 -11.80 -0.35 -4.19
N GLU A 7 -11.72 0.55 -5.17
CA GLU A 7 -10.72 0.49 -6.24
C GLU A 7 -9.28 0.53 -5.70
N SER A 8 -9.02 1.36 -4.68
CA SER A 8 -7.69 1.44 -4.06
C SER A 8 -7.29 0.14 -3.37
N PHE A 9 -8.23 -0.49 -2.66
CA PHE A 9 -7.99 -1.81 -2.04
C PHE A 9 -7.84 -2.92 -3.08
N LEU A 10 -8.64 -2.91 -4.16
CA LEU A 10 -8.53 -3.88 -5.25
C LEU A 10 -7.15 -3.79 -5.94
N ASN A 11 -6.65 -2.58 -6.19
CA ASN A 11 -5.32 -2.40 -6.79
C ASN A 11 -4.22 -3.02 -5.92
N VAL A 12 -4.29 -2.85 -4.59
CA VAL A 12 -3.34 -3.51 -3.66
C VAL A 12 -3.50 -5.02 -3.71
N TRP A 13 -4.74 -5.53 -3.70
CA TRP A 13 -5.01 -6.97 -3.75
C TRP A 13 -4.44 -7.63 -5.01
N GLU A 14 -4.58 -7.00 -6.18
CA GLU A 14 -4.06 -7.55 -7.45
C GLU A 14 -2.56 -7.83 -7.42
N VAL A 15 -1.80 -7.05 -6.65
CA VAL A 15 -0.33 -7.13 -6.63
C VAL A 15 0.22 -7.71 -5.33
N PHE A 16 -0.57 -7.70 -4.26
CA PHE A 16 -0.24 -8.26 -2.96
C PHE A 16 -1.47 -8.97 -2.40
N PRO A 17 -1.74 -10.21 -2.86
CA PRO A 17 -2.94 -10.90 -2.47
C PRO A 17 -2.89 -11.46 -1.05
N ASP A 18 -4.09 -11.64 -0.50
CA ASP A 18 -4.38 -12.18 0.84
C ASP A 18 -4.12 -13.69 0.96
N LYS A 19 -3.45 -14.28 -0.02
CA LYS A 19 -3.10 -15.70 -0.07
C LYS A 19 -1.59 -15.83 -0.14
N LEU A 20 -1.09 -16.89 0.48
CA LEU A 20 0.32 -17.25 0.33
C LEU A 20 0.55 -17.90 -1.04
N THR A 21 1.79 -17.79 -1.51
CA THR A 21 2.29 -18.58 -2.64
C THR A 21 2.22 -20.08 -2.32
N LYS A 22 2.39 -20.92 -3.34
CA LYS A 22 2.43 -22.39 -3.19
C LYS A 22 3.49 -22.88 -2.18
N ASN A 23 4.53 -22.07 -1.93
CA ASN A 23 5.61 -22.38 -1.01
C ASN A 23 5.41 -21.75 0.39
N ASN A 24 4.18 -21.33 0.73
CA ASN A 24 3.84 -20.65 1.99
C ASN A 24 4.60 -19.32 2.25
N GLY A 25 5.18 -18.70 1.21
CA GLY A 25 5.75 -17.36 1.27
C GLY A 25 4.77 -16.29 0.77
N TYR A 26 4.99 -15.03 1.14
CA TYR A 26 4.26 -13.91 0.55
C TYR A 26 4.60 -13.71 -0.93
N HIS A 27 3.66 -13.14 -1.69
CA HIS A 27 3.89 -12.81 -3.09
C HIS A 27 5.04 -11.81 -3.24
N GLU A 28 5.85 -12.01 -4.27
CA GLU A 28 6.89 -11.06 -4.65
C GLU A 28 6.25 -9.81 -5.27
N ILE A 29 6.73 -8.65 -4.86
CA ILE A 29 6.46 -7.40 -5.55
C ILE A 29 7.57 -7.24 -6.59
N ASN A 30 7.33 -7.73 -7.81
CA ASN A 30 8.32 -7.71 -8.89
C ASN A 30 8.67 -6.29 -9.33
N ASP A 31 9.86 -6.12 -9.92
CA ASP A 31 10.27 -4.89 -10.60
C ASP A 31 9.25 -4.48 -11.68
N GLY A 32 8.73 -3.25 -11.59
CA GLY A 32 7.75 -2.69 -12.51
C GLY A 32 6.33 -2.54 -11.93
N ASN A 33 6.06 -3.01 -10.72
CA ASN A 33 4.79 -2.76 -10.04
C ASN A 33 4.68 -1.32 -9.52
N PHE A 34 3.46 -0.74 -9.50
CA PHE A 34 3.19 0.58 -8.93
C PHE A 34 3.59 0.68 -7.45
N LEU A 35 3.52 -0.42 -6.68
CA LEU A 35 3.98 -0.45 -5.28
C LEU A 35 5.48 -0.23 -5.13
N ASN A 36 6.29 -0.42 -6.18
CA ASN A 36 7.74 -0.22 -6.10
C ASN A 36 8.11 1.23 -5.79
N SER A 37 7.28 2.19 -6.26
CA SER A 37 7.43 3.60 -5.92
C SER A 37 7.20 3.92 -4.43
N TYR A 38 6.64 2.97 -3.68
CA TYR A 38 6.37 3.06 -2.24
C TYR A 38 7.31 2.17 -1.41
N CYS A 39 8.24 1.43 -2.04
CA CYS A 39 9.28 0.69 -1.35
C CYS A 39 10.43 1.62 -0.95
N GLY A 40 10.73 1.74 0.35
CA GLY A 40 11.90 2.48 0.81
C GLY A 40 13.20 1.89 0.24
N SER A 41 14.06 2.74 -0.33
CA SER A 41 15.28 2.33 -1.06
C SER A 41 15.04 1.50 -2.33
N TYR A 42 13.85 1.59 -2.94
CA TYR A 42 13.47 0.90 -4.18
C TYR A 42 13.43 -0.64 -4.10
N SER A 43 13.61 -1.24 -2.93
CA SER A 43 13.48 -2.69 -2.75
C SER A 43 12.40 -3.04 -1.73
N CYS A 44 11.46 -3.90 -2.11
CA CYS A 44 10.52 -4.57 -1.22
C CYS A 44 10.98 -6.01 -0.93
N ASP A 45 12.23 -6.14 -0.50
CA ASP A 45 12.96 -7.41 -0.30
C ASP A 45 12.51 -8.20 0.93
N THR A 46 11.78 -7.57 1.87
CA THR A 46 11.24 -8.21 3.07
C THR A 46 9.72 -8.07 3.10
N ASP A 47 9.06 -8.99 3.79
CA ASP A 47 7.59 -8.98 3.88
C ASP A 47 7.05 -7.72 4.57
N LEU A 48 7.79 -7.19 5.56
CA LEU A 48 7.46 -5.91 6.19
C LEU A 48 7.48 -4.76 5.18
N LYS A 49 8.53 -4.65 4.35
CA LYS A 49 8.61 -3.60 3.32
C LYS A 49 7.50 -3.71 2.28
N LYS A 50 7.07 -4.93 1.93
CA LYS A 50 5.93 -5.16 1.03
C LYS A 50 4.62 -4.62 1.63
N ILE A 51 4.39 -4.90 2.92
CA ILE A 51 3.24 -4.38 3.67
C ILE A 51 3.30 -2.85 3.75
N ASP A 52 4.46 -2.29 4.06
CA ASP A 52 4.68 -0.85 4.14
C ASP A 52 4.39 -0.16 2.80
N ALA A 53 4.80 -0.75 1.68
CA ALA A 53 4.51 -0.20 0.35
C ALA A 53 3.01 -0.13 0.05
N GLY A 54 2.27 -1.22 0.35
CA GLY A 54 0.82 -1.24 0.24
C GLY A 54 0.15 -0.20 1.16
N PHE A 55 0.64 -0.08 2.39
CA PHE A 55 0.17 0.93 3.35
C PHE A 55 0.40 2.36 2.85
N PHE A 56 1.62 2.70 2.41
CA PHE A 56 1.93 4.04 1.91
C PHE A 56 1.17 4.39 0.63
N TYR A 57 0.91 3.42 -0.24
CA TYR A 57 0.03 3.62 -1.40
C TYR A 57 -1.39 4.01 -0.97
N LEU A 58 -1.97 3.27 -0.02
CA LEU A 58 -3.32 3.58 0.49
C LEU A 58 -3.37 4.93 1.19
N VAL A 59 -2.35 5.25 2.01
CA VAL A 59 -2.22 6.56 2.66
C VAL A 59 -2.14 7.67 1.60
N ASN A 60 -1.32 7.52 0.56
CA ASN A 60 -1.21 8.51 -0.50
C ASN A 60 -2.54 8.65 -1.28
N LYS A 61 -3.23 7.55 -1.57
CA LYS A 61 -4.53 7.58 -2.26
C LYS A 61 -5.63 8.26 -1.45
N PHE A 62 -5.66 8.06 -0.13
CA PHE A 62 -6.72 8.60 0.73
C PHE A 62 -6.42 10.01 1.25
N PHE A 63 -5.15 10.35 1.46
CA PHE A 63 -4.74 11.60 2.10
C PHE A 63 -3.89 12.53 1.20
N GLY A 64 -3.52 12.08 0.00
CA GLY A 64 -2.69 12.82 -0.95
C GLY A 64 -1.20 12.87 -0.57
N ALA A 65 -0.40 13.57 -1.38
CA ALA A 65 1.04 13.70 -1.20
C ALA A 65 1.45 14.55 0.02
N SER A 66 0.58 15.45 0.48
CA SER A 66 0.89 16.42 1.53
C SER A 66 0.29 16.08 2.90
N GLY A 67 -0.27 14.87 3.08
CA GLY A 67 -0.87 14.48 4.36
C GLY A 67 -1.85 15.56 4.81
N VAL A 68 -2.85 15.88 3.99
CA VAL A 68 -3.91 16.82 4.37
C VAL A 68 -4.84 16.15 5.38
N PHE A 69 -4.24 15.63 6.46
CA PHE A 69 -4.86 15.63 7.77
C PHE A 69 -5.17 17.09 8.04
N LYS A 70 -6.38 17.54 7.65
CA LYS A 70 -6.96 18.67 8.36
C LYS A 70 -6.91 18.24 9.81
N TYR A 71 -6.02 18.86 10.58
CA TYR A 71 -5.94 18.70 12.02
C TYR A 71 -7.32 19.05 12.56
N ASN A 72 -8.20 18.05 12.67
CA ASN A 72 -9.43 18.15 13.43
C ASN A 72 -9.09 18.00 14.92
N ALA A 73 -7.91 18.47 15.34
CA ALA A 73 -7.62 18.74 16.72
C ALA A 73 -8.53 19.90 17.12
N LYS A 74 -9.73 19.56 17.58
CA LYS A 74 -10.48 20.49 18.41
C LYS A 74 -9.59 20.76 19.60
N SER A 75 -9.02 21.95 19.68
CA SER A 75 -8.38 22.44 20.89
C SER A 75 -9.46 22.38 21.98
N ASN A 76 -9.32 21.45 22.91
CA ASN A 76 -10.11 21.40 24.14
C ASN A 76 -9.34 22.13 25.23
#